data_AF-A0ABD0NKB1-F1
#
_entry.id   AF-A0ABD0NKB1-F1
#
_cell.length_a   1.000
_cell.length_b   1.000
_cell.length_c   1.000
_cell.angle_alpha   90.00
_cell.angle_beta   90.00
_cell.angle_gamma   90.00
#
_symmetry.space_group_name_H-M   'P 1'
#
loop_
_entity.id
_entity.type
_entity.pdbx_description
1 polymer ?
#
loop_
_entity_poly.entity_id
_entity_poly.type
_entity_poly.pdbx_seq_one_letter_code
_entity_poly.pdbx_strand_id
1 'polypeptide(L)'
;MDYNIWIPNSPAAMSQPPSQTKGSVSEEDIFSFLPEVNSSCHVLSVLSLLSQPAIDFVPLCHYNEWYFSSGAIVKLVEEVRRELKMIAKDIADRNSRLELPYPYMSPDHIENS
;
A
#
# COMPACT_ATOMS: atom_id res chain seq x y z
N MET A 1 2.65 3.96 3.52
CA MET A 1 3.09 4.66 4.75
C MET A 1 2.18 4.40 5.95
N ASP A 2 0.87 4.34 5.73
CA ASP A 2 -0.19 4.37 6.74
C ASP A 2 0.00 3.45 7.96
N TYR A 3 0.55 2.25 7.76
CA TYR A 3 0.80 1.27 8.83
C TYR A 3 2.24 1.24 9.36
N ASN A 4 3.20 1.73 8.59
CA ASN A 4 4.63 1.63 8.93
C ASN A 4 5.16 2.86 9.66
N ILE A 5 4.40 3.98 9.68
CA ILE A 5 4.78 5.20 10.42
C ILE A 5 4.91 4.96 11.92
N TRP A 6 4.09 4.06 12.46
CA TRP A 6 4.19 3.61 13.83
C TRP A 6 5.16 2.42 13.90
N ILE A 7 6.44 2.72 14.22
CA ILE A 7 7.52 1.72 14.20
C ILE A 7 7.20 0.44 14.99
N PRO A 8 6.60 0.48 16.19
CA PRO A 8 6.24 -0.75 16.91
C PRO A 8 5.26 -1.67 16.17
N ASN A 9 4.46 -1.16 15.22
CA ASN A 9 3.54 -1.98 14.42
C ASN A 9 4.28 -2.83 13.37
N SER A 10 5.38 -2.33 12.81
CA SER A 10 6.15 -3.03 11.78
C SER A 10 7.63 -2.61 11.80
N PRO A 11 8.40 -3.00 12.83
CA PRO A 11 9.81 -2.66 12.91
C PRO A 11 10.59 -3.37 11.79
N ALA A 12 11.43 -2.62 11.07
CA ALA A 12 12.21 -3.15 9.96
C ALA A 12 13.34 -4.10 10.38
N ALA A 13 13.75 -4.03 11.65
CA ALA A 13 14.77 -4.87 12.26
C ALA A 13 14.51 -4.98 13.77
N MET A 14 15.15 -5.95 14.42
CA MET A 14 15.17 -6.08 15.88
C MET A 14 16.62 -6.05 16.35
N SER A 15 16.90 -5.26 17.38
CA SER A 15 18.25 -5.06 17.93
C SER A 15 18.68 -6.19 18.87
N GLN A 16 17.74 -7.06 19.27
CA GLN A 16 17.95 -8.18 20.19
C GLN A 16 17.26 -9.45 19.67
N PRO A 17 17.74 -10.64 20.06
CA PRO A 17 17.09 -11.89 19.73
C PRO A 17 15.73 -12.06 20.44
N PRO A 18 14.84 -12.93 19.95
CA PRO A 18 13.60 -13.26 20.62
C PRO A 18 13.84 -13.80 22.05
N SER A 19 13.02 -13.37 23.01
CA SER A 19 13.08 -13.92 24.38
C SER A 19 12.78 -15.42 24.38
N GLN A 20 13.55 -16.16 25.18
CA GLN A 20 13.42 -17.61 25.35
C GLN A 20 12.54 -18.00 26.54
N THR A 21 12.18 -17.04 27.41
CA THR A 21 11.44 -17.28 28.65
C THR A 21 10.23 -16.38 28.74
N LYS A 22 9.07 -16.94 29.07
CA LYS A 22 7.83 -16.16 29.28
C LYS A 22 7.95 -15.28 30.53
N GLY A 23 7.47 -14.04 30.43
CA GLY A 23 7.41 -13.11 31.57
C GLY A 23 8.75 -12.44 31.94
N SER A 24 9.81 -12.64 31.16
CA SER A 24 11.13 -12.04 31.41
C SER A 24 11.34 -10.69 30.74
N VAL A 25 10.40 -10.20 29.94
CA VAL A 25 10.52 -8.98 29.14
C VAL A 25 9.75 -7.86 29.84
N SER A 26 10.44 -6.77 30.13
CA SER A 26 9.84 -5.52 30.61
C SER A 26 9.49 -4.58 29.46
N GLU A 27 8.79 -3.48 29.76
CA GLU A 27 8.48 -2.46 28.75
C GLU A 27 9.76 -1.75 28.24
N GLU A 28 10.72 -1.50 29.13
CA GLU A 28 12.02 -0.91 28.76
C GLU A 28 12.81 -1.83 27.82
N ASP A 29 12.73 -3.14 28.04
CA ASP A 29 13.34 -4.12 27.13
C ASP A 29 12.73 -4.03 25.73
N ILE A 30 11.40 -3.87 25.61
CA ILE A 30 10.73 -3.72 24.31
C ILE A 30 11.29 -2.52 23.55
N PHE A 31 11.46 -1.37 24.22
CA PHE A 31 12.07 -0.19 23.60
C PHE A 31 13.51 -0.43 23.16
N SER A 32 14.28 -1.19 23.95
CA SER A 32 15.65 -1.56 23.60
C SER A 32 15.75 -2.52 22.39
N PHE A 33 14.68 -3.28 22.12
CA PHE A 33 14.65 -4.24 21.01
C PHE A 33 14.29 -3.59 19.68
N LEU A 34 13.60 -2.44 19.70
CA LEU A 34 13.23 -1.70 18.51
C LEU A 34 14.47 -1.09 17.79
N PRO A 35 14.35 -0.74 16.50
CA PRO A 35 15.42 -0.06 15.79
C PRO A 35 15.72 1.31 16.39
N GLU A 36 16.99 1.72 16.31
CA GLU A 36 17.40 3.08 16.63
C GLU A 36 16.66 4.12 15.77
N VAL A 37 16.64 5.37 16.27
CA VAL A 37 15.98 6.50 15.61
C VAL A 37 16.51 6.71 14.19
N ASN A 38 17.82 6.66 13.98
CA ASN A 38 18.41 6.90 12.66
C ASN A 38 17.98 5.84 11.63
N SER A 39 18.04 4.57 12.02
CA SER A 39 17.59 3.44 11.18
C SER A 39 16.09 3.52 10.88
N SER A 40 15.28 3.86 11.88
CA SER A 40 13.84 4.08 11.71
C SER A 40 13.54 5.22 10.73
N CYS A 41 14.20 6.38 10.90
CA CYS A 41 14.05 7.53 10.01
C CYS A 41 14.44 7.20 8.56
N HIS A 42 15.52 6.46 8.36
CA HIS A 42 15.95 6.03 7.03
C HIS A 42 14.90 5.15 6.36
N VAL A 43 14.38 4.14 7.06
CA VAL A 43 13.34 3.26 6.53
C VAL A 43 12.05 4.03 6.22
N LEU A 44 11.61 4.92 7.12
CA LEU A 44 10.44 5.76 6.90
C LEU A 44 10.62 6.67 5.68
N SER A 45 11.81 7.21 5.45
CA SER A 45 12.10 8.04 4.28
C SER A 45 11.97 7.25 2.98
N VAL A 46 12.54 6.03 2.94
CA VAL A 46 12.42 5.13 1.79
C VAL A 46 10.97 4.73 1.55
N LEU A 47 10.25 4.30 2.58
CA LEU A 47 8.85 3.90 2.47
C LEU A 47 7.95 5.07 2.05
N SER A 48 8.22 6.28 2.54
CA SER A 48 7.51 7.49 2.13
C SER A 48 7.68 7.73 0.64
N LEU A 49 8.91 7.61 0.11
CA LEU A 49 9.18 7.75 -1.31
C LEU A 49 8.47 6.67 -2.14
N LEU A 50 8.57 5.41 -1.73
CA LEU A 50 7.99 4.27 -2.45
C LEU A 50 6.45 4.18 -2.35
N SER A 51 5.83 4.87 -1.40
CA SER A 51 4.36 4.88 -1.24
C SER A 51 3.68 5.95 -2.11
N GLN A 52 4.42 6.85 -2.74
CA GLN A 52 3.82 7.87 -3.60
C GLN A 52 3.53 7.29 -4.99
N PRO A 53 2.41 7.66 -5.62
CA PRO A 53 2.18 7.37 -7.03
C PRO A 53 3.29 7.97 -7.91
N ALA A 54 3.58 7.31 -9.02
CA ALA A 54 4.47 7.85 -10.04
C ALA A 54 3.91 9.17 -10.61
N ILE A 55 4.78 10.08 -11.06
CA ILE A 55 4.36 11.37 -11.64
C ILE A 55 3.58 11.14 -12.94
N ASP A 56 3.94 10.09 -13.67
CA ASP A 56 3.36 9.62 -14.91
C ASP A 56 2.33 8.50 -14.70
N PHE A 57 1.68 8.47 -13.53
CA PHE A 57 0.70 7.45 -13.15
C PHE A 57 -0.30 7.11 -14.28
N VAL A 58 -0.31 5.84 -14.67
CA VAL A 58 -1.28 5.29 -15.64
C VAL A 58 -2.21 4.33 -14.91
N PRO A 59 -3.51 4.64 -14.76
CA PRO A 59 -4.42 3.76 -14.05
C PRO A 59 -4.57 2.40 -14.74
N LEU A 60 -4.93 1.38 -13.98
CA LEU A 60 -5.13 0.02 -14.47
C LEU A 60 -6.01 -0.01 -15.74
N CYS A 61 -5.58 -0.78 -16.74
CA CYS A 61 -6.24 -0.91 -18.04
C CYS A 61 -6.39 0.41 -18.83
N HIS A 62 -5.59 1.44 -18.50
CA HIS A 62 -5.38 2.60 -19.37
C HIS A 62 -4.16 2.36 -20.24
N TYR A 63 -4.37 2.40 -21.54
CA TYR A 63 -3.36 2.06 -22.53
C TYR A 63 -3.19 3.24 -23.48
N ASN A 64 -1.95 3.66 -23.67
CA ASN A 64 -1.57 4.72 -24.60
C ASN A 64 -1.07 4.13 -25.94
N GLU A 65 -0.87 2.82 -25.99
CA GLU A 65 -0.28 2.13 -27.11
C GLU A 65 -1.27 1.94 -28.26
N TRP A 66 -0.78 2.15 -29.49
CA TRP A 66 -1.59 2.17 -30.71
C TRP A 66 -2.39 0.89 -30.97
N TYR A 67 -1.94 -0.26 -30.47
CA TYR A 67 -2.59 -1.55 -30.68
C TYR A 67 -3.88 -1.72 -29.87
N PHE A 68 -4.07 -0.95 -28.79
CA PHE A 68 -5.33 -0.89 -28.05
C PHE A 68 -6.32 0.15 -28.58
N SER A 69 -5.92 0.93 -29.58
CA SER A 69 -6.67 2.08 -30.10
C SER A 69 -7.47 1.78 -31.38
N SER A 70 -7.57 0.52 -31.80
CA SER A 70 -8.31 0.16 -33.03
C SER A 70 -9.05 -1.17 -32.95
N GLY A 71 -10.02 -1.33 -33.85
CA GLY A 71 -10.76 -2.58 -34.05
C GLY A 71 -11.65 -2.98 -32.88
N ALA A 72 -11.83 -4.29 -32.71
CA ALA A 72 -12.67 -4.86 -31.65
C ALA A 72 -12.07 -4.70 -30.24
N ILE A 73 -10.74 -4.52 -30.14
CA ILE A 73 -10.02 -4.43 -28.88
C ILE A 73 -10.47 -3.21 -28.07
N VAL A 74 -10.74 -2.08 -28.73
CA VAL A 74 -11.23 -0.85 -28.06
C VAL A 74 -12.49 -1.14 -27.25
N LYS A 75 -13.45 -1.87 -27.82
CA LYS A 75 -14.71 -2.18 -27.15
C LYS A 75 -14.51 -3.07 -25.92
N LEU A 76 -13.59 -4.04 -25.99
CA LEU A 76 -13.24 -4.89 -24.86
C LEU A 76 -12.56 -4.09 -23.74
N VAL A 77 -11.64 -3.19 -24.10
CA VAL A 77 -10.99 -2.29 -23.13
C VAL A 77 -12.01 -1.36 -22.46
N GLU A 78 -12.95 -0.80 -23.22
CA GLU A 78 -14.03 0.04 -22.69
C GLU A 78 -14.95 -0.74 -21.75
N GLU A 79 -15.22 -2.02 -22.05
CA GLU A 79 -16.01 -2.90 -21.18
C GLU A 79 -15.29 -3.17 -19.86
N VAL A 80 -14.02 -3.56 -19.89
CA VAL A 80 -13.21 -3.76 -18.68
C VAL A 80 -13.15 -2.47 -17.85
N ARG A 81 -12.92 -1.31 -18.47
CA ARG A 81 -12.91 -0.01 -17.77
C ARG A 81 -14.26 0.31 -17.11
N ARG A 82 -15.37 -0.11 -17.71
CA ARG A 82 -16.71 0.08 -17.11
C ARG A 82 -16.88 -0.81 -15.88
N GLU A 83 -16.43 -2.06 -15.93
CA GLU A 83 -16.45 -2.97 -14.80
C GLU A 83 -15.57 -2.48 -13.65
N LEU A 84 -14.35 -2.02 -13.95
CA LEU A 84 -13.45 -1.42 -12.95
C LEU A 84 -14.09 -0.20 -12.26
N LYS A 85 -14.82 0.65 -12.98
CA LYS A 85 -15.56 1.77 -12.36
C LYS A 85 -16.68 1.31 -11.43
N MET A 86 -17.37 0.22 -11.76
CA MET A 86 -18.38 -0.36 -10.86
C MET A 86 -17.72 -0.90 -9.59
N ILE A 87 -16.59 -1.60 -9.73
CA ILE A 87 -15.81 -2.08 -8.59
C ILE A 87 -15.34 -0.91 -7.72
N ALA A 88 -14.75 0.14 -8.30
CA ALA A 88 -14.31 1.33 -7.56
C ALA A 88 -15.45 1.94 -6.73
N LYS A 89 -16.65 2.04 -7.31
CA LYS A 89 -17.85 2.50 -6.61
C LYS A 89 -18.23 1.57 -5.45
N ASP A 90 -18.30 0.27 -5.67
CA ASP A 90 -18.64 -0.70 -4.62
C ASP A 90 -17.63 -0.65 -3.46
N ILE A 91 -16.35 -0.45 -3.78
CA ILE A 91 -15.28 -0.26 -2.80
C ILE A 91 -15.49 1.03 -2.01
N ALA A 92 -15.83 2.14 -2.66
CA ALA A 92 -16.12 3.41 -2.00
C ALA A 92 -17.35 3.32 -1.07
N ASP A 93 -18.43 2.70 -1.55
CA ASP A 93 -19.66 2.50 -0.77
C ASP A 93 -19.40 1.63 0.46
N ARG A 94 -18.63 0.55 0.32
CA ARG A 94 -18.18 -0.26 1.47
C ARG A 94 -17.32 0.57 2.43
N ASN A 95 -16.31 1.27 1.91
CA ASN A 95 -15.34 2.01 2.74
C ASN A 95 -16.00 3.15 3.53
N SER A 96 -17.09 3.74 3.03
CA SER A 96 -17.86 4.75 3.76
C SER A 96 -18.46 4.26 5.08
N ARG A 97 -18.54 2.94 5.29
CA ARG A 97 -19.14 2.29 6.46
C ARG A 97 -18.10 1.68 7.40
N LEU A 98 -16.81 1.76 7.06
CA LEU A 98 -15.72 1.19 7.84
C LEU A 98 -15.01 2.28 8.63
N GLU A 99 -14.69 1.99 9.89
CA GLU A 99 -13.85 2.86 10.72
C GLU A 99 -12.43 2.99 10.15
N LEU A 100 -11.92 1.90 9.57
CA LEU A 100 -10.65 1.86 8.84
C LEU A 100 -10.90 1.43 7.39
N PRO A 101 -11.00 2.39 6.45
CA PRO A 101 -11.17 2.10 5.03
C PRO A 101 -10.00 1.31 4.42
N TYR A 102 -10.29 0.48 3.41
CA TYR A 102 -9.25 -0.20 2.62
C TYR A 102 -9.28 0.29 1.16
N PRO A 103 -8.51 1.36 0.82
CA PRO A 103 -8.55 1.97 -0.50
C PRO A 103 -7.57 1.37 -1.51
N TYR A 104 -6.59 0.58 -1.06
CA TYR A 104 -5.42 0.18 -1.86
C TYR A 104 -5.74 -0.71 -3.07
N MET A 105 -6.87 -1.42 -3.03
CA MET A 105 -7.35 -2.23 -4.17
C MET A 105 -8.48 -1.57 -4.95
N SER A 106 -8.71 -0.27 -4.74
CA SER A 106 -9.57 0.49 -5.64
C SER A 106 -8.88 0.62 -7.00
N PRO A 107 -9.55 0.30 -8.13
CA PRO A 107 -8.98 0.48 -9.46
C PRO A 107 -8.44 1.89 -9.74
N ASP A 108 -8.98 2.92 -9.06
CA ASP A 108 -8.50 4.31 -9.17
C ASP A 108 -7.10 4.53 -8.56
N HIS A 109 -6.62 3.61 -7.73
CA HIS A 109 -5.32 3.68 -7.05
C HIS A 109 -4.32 2.61 -7.52
N ILE A 110 -4.69 1.80 -8.53
CA ILE A 110 -3.82 0.74 -9.06
C ILE A 110 -3.22 1.23 -10.37
N GLU A 111 -1.89 1.23 -10.44
CA GLU A 111 -1.13 1.52 -11.65
C GLU A 111 -1.12 0.32 -12.60
N ASN A 112 -0.95 0.57 -13.89
CA ASN A 112 -0.95 -0.49 -14.91
C ASN A 112 0.35 -1.33 -14.90
N SER A 113 1.44 -0.83 -14.30
CA SER A 113 2.75 -1.49 -14.19
C SER A 113 3.52 -1.07 -12.95
#